data_AF-A0A183HRP5-F1
#
_entry.id   AF-A0A183HRP5-F1
#
_cell.length_a   1.000
_cell.length_b   1.000
_cell.length_c   1.000
_cell.angle_alpha   90.00
_cell.angle_beta   90.00
_cell.angle_gamma   90.00
#
_symmetry.space_group_name_H-M   'P 1'
#
loop_
_entity.id
_entity.type
_entity.pdbx_description
1 polymer ?
#
loop_
_entity_poly.entity_id
_entity_poly.type
_entity_poly.pdbx_seq_one_letter_code
_entity_poly.pdbx_strand_id
1 'polypeptide(L)'
;MQVEGSKAYVLGGIVDRVAQHRLHPHATLLAAKQDGVKVRRLPIDRYIKWKSGSRSMTLLAVTSILYSAYESCGDWENAFKKYVPVRNTRGPEEKNPYGRRLHAHIHDYEKRLLIELNQRL
;
A
#
# COMPACT_ATOMS: atom_id res chain seq x y z
N MET A 1 -18.92 -8.93 -3.00
CA MET A 1 -18.85 -8.72 -1.53
C MET A 1 -19.53 -7.40 -1.27
N GLN A 2 -20.44 -7.30 -0.31
CA GLN A 2 -21.07 -6.03 0.06
C GLN A 2 -20.70 -5.70 1.50
N VAL A 3 -20.63 -4.40 1.80
CA VAL A 3 -20.52 -3.91 3.17
C VAL A 3 -21.96 -3.72 3.65
N GLU A 4 -22.35 -4.48 4.67
CA GLU A 4 -23.70 -4.42 5.25
C GLU A 4 -23.71 -3.51 6.48
N GLY A 5 -24.68 -2.59 6.55
CA GLY A 5 -24.82 -1.63 7.65
C GLY A 5 -25.28 -2.24 8.98
N SER A 6 -25.84 -3.45 8.95
CA SER A 6 -26.24 -4.21 10.15
C SER A 6 -25.09 -4.92 10.87
N LYS A 7 -23.86 -4.81 10.34
CA LYS A 7 -22.68 -5.53 10.85
C LYS A 7 -21.66 -4.58 11.46
N ALA A 8 -21.07 -5.01 12.56
CA ALA A 8 -19.86 -4.40 13.10
C ALA A 8 -18.61 -4.95 12.37
N TYR A 9 -17.70 -4.06 11.96
CA TYR A 9 -16.42 -4.42 11.36
C TYR A 9 -15.30 -4.06 12.31
N VAL A 10 -14.43 -5.03 12.59
CA VAL A 10 -13.24 -4.83 13.44
C VAL A 10 -12.01 -4.70 12.55
N LEU A 11 -11.25 -3.63 12.75
CA LEU A 11 -9.99 -3.38 12.06
C LEU A 11 -8.84 -3.42 13.06
N GLY A 12 -7.75 -4.09 12.70
CA GLY A 12 -6.55 -4.14 13.55
C GLY A 12 -5.90 -2.77 13.65
N GLY A 13 -5.87 -2.20 14.86
CA GLY A 13 -5.24 -0.91 15.16
C GLY A 13 -3.71 -1.01 15.31
N ILE A 14 -3.02 -1.60 14.34
CA ILE A 14 -1.57 -1.81 14.38
C ILE A 14 -0.88 -0.88 13.39
N VAL A 15 0.16 -0.18 13.84
CA VAL A 15 1.06 0.61 12.98
C VAL A 15 2.43 -0.04 12.98
N ASP A 16 2.76 -0.73 11.89
CA ASP A 16 3.95 -1.56 11.73
C ASP A 16 5.08 -0.86 10.95
N ARG A 17 5.20 0.46 11.09
CA ARG A 17 6.24 1.26 10.40
C ARG A 17 7.67 0.80 10.70
N VAL A 18 7.87 0.17 11.85
CA VAL A 18 9.13 -0.46 12.26
C VAL A 18 8.81 -1.91 12.57
N ALA A 19 9.68 -2.83 12.16
CA ALA A 19 9.54 -4.24 12.49
C ALA A 19 9.47 -4.39 14.02
N GLN A 20 8.27 -4.63 14.53
CA GLN A 20 8.09 -4.96 15.94
C GLN A 20 8.55 -6.40 16.10
N HIS A 21 9.76 -6.61 16.61
CA HIS A 21 10.37 -7.93 16.77
C HIS A 21 9.50 -8.96 17.52
N ARG A 22 8.49 -8.48 18.27
CA ARG A 22 7.56 -9.31 19.06
C ARG A 22 6.17 -9.47 18.45
N LEU A 23 5.87 -8.80 17.32
CA LEU A 23 4.55 -8.87 16.71
C LEU A 23 4.54 -9.90 15.57
N HIS A 24 3.70 -10.93 15.74
CA HIS A 24 3.51 -11.93 14.70
C HIS A 24 2.89 -11.30 13.43
N PRO A 25 3.35 -11.64 12.20
CA PRO A 25 2.81 -11.09 10.95
C PRO A 25 1.30 -11.29 10.75
N HIS A 26 0.73 -12.26 11.47
CA HIS A 26 -0.69 -12.58 11.45
C HIS A 26 -1.38 -12.31 12.80
N ALA A 27 -0.84 -11.43 13.64
CA ALA A 27 -1.37 -11.15 14.98
C ALA A 27 -2.89 -10.87 14.97
N THR A 28 -3.37 -10.05 14.04
CA THR A 28 -4.81 -9.73 13.91
C THR A 28 -5.67 -10.92 13.50
N LEU A 29 -5.15 -11.79 12.63
CA LEU A 29 -5.82 -13.02 12.20
C LEU A 29 -5.89 -14.04 13.35
N LEU A 30 -4.82 -14.16 14.13
CA LEU A 30 -4.75 -15.07 15.27
C LEU A 30 -5.70 -14.62 16.38
N ALA A 31 -5.69 -13.34 16.74
CA ALA A 31 -6.62 -12.77 17.73
C ALA A 31 -8.08 -12.99 17.31
N ALA A 32 -8.44 -12.66 16.06
CA ALA A 32 -9.80 -12.85 15.57
C ALA A 32 -10.24 -14.33 15.60
N LYS A 33 -9.32 -15.28 15.33
CA LYS A 33 -9.62 -16.72 15.45
C LYS A 33 -9.81 -17.15 16.90
N GLN A 34 -8.99 -16.66 17.83
CA GLN A 34 -9.10 -16.95 19.25
C GLN A 34 -10.43 -16.43 19.82
N ASP A 35 -10.88 -15.26 19.37
CA ASP A 35 -12.11 -14.62 19.80
C ASP A 35 -13.36 -15.11 19.03
N GLY A 36 -13.22 -16.07 18.11
CA GLY A 36 -14.33 -16.59 17.30
C GLY A 36 -14.93 -15.55 16.32
N VAL A 37 -14.21 -14.48 16.00
CA VAL A 37 -14.64 -13.42 15.09
C VAL A 37 -14.46 -13.87 13.64
N LYS A 38 -15.51 -13.70 12.82
CA LYS A 38 -15.46 -14.04 11.40
C LYS A 38 -14.46 -13.14 10.66
N VAL A 39 -13.43 -13.77 10.08
CA VAL A 39 -12.39 -13.04 9.34
C VAL A 39 -12.75 -12.89 7.86
N ARG A 40 -12.50 -11.69 7.31
CA ARG A 40 -12.62 -11.38 5.88
C ARG A 40 -11.40 -10.58 5.41
N ARG A 41 -11.07 -10.71 4.13
CA ARG A 41 -10.08 -9.89 3.43
C ARG A 41 -10.78 -9.05 2.36
N LEU A 42 -10.29 -7.84 2.13
CA LEU A 42 -10.73 -6.98 1.04
C LEU A 42 -10.52 -7.67 -0.33
N PRO A 43 -11.46 -7.53 -1.28
CA PRO A 43 -11.40 -8.19 -2.59
C PRO A 43 -10.44 -7.50 -3.57
N ILE A 44 -9.29 -7.00 -3.09
CA ILE A 44 -8.34 -6.15 -3.82
C ILE A 44 -7.95 -6.76 -5.19
N ASP A 45 -7.62 -8.04 -5.20
CA ASP A 45 -7.09 -8.73 -6.39
C ASP A 45 -8.08 -8.82 -7.55
N ARG A 46 -9.37 -8.56 -7.29
CA ARG A 46 -10.42 -8.52 -8.33
C ARG A 46 -10.45 -7.19 -9.09
N TYR A 47 -9.93 -6.12 -8.50
CA TYR A 47 -10.11 -4.75 -9.01
C TYR A 47 -8.79 -4.01 -9.24
N ILE A 48 -7.71 -4.40 -8.56
CA ILE A 48 -6.39 -3.78 -8.70
C ILE A 48 -5.34 -4.83 -9.03
N LYS A 49 -4.53 -4.54 -10.06
CA LYS A 49 -3.23 -5.20 -10.25
C LYS A 49 -2.21 -4.59 -9.30
N TRP A 50 -1.91 -5.27 -8.21
CA TRP A 50 -0.92 -4.83 -7.22
C TRP A 50 0.50 -5.03 -7.79
N LYS A 51 1.26 -3.94 -7.95
CA LYS A 51 2.59 -3.97 -8.58
C LYS A 51 3.74 -3.84 -7.59
N SER A 52 3.55 -3.14 -6.47
CA SER A 52 4.63 -2.97 -5.49
C SER A 52 4.12 -2.74 -4.06
N GLY A 53 5.01 -2.94 -3.08
CA GLY A 53 4.74 -2.69 -1.66
C GLY A 53 3.79 -3.67 -0.98
N SER A 54 3.65 -3.53 0.34
CA SER A 54 2.77 -4.37 1.17
C SER A 54 1.30 -4.18 0.82
N ARG A 55 0.50 -5.25 0.94
CA ARG A 55 -0.97 -5.20 0.86
C ARG A 55 -1.62 -4.86 2.22
N SER A 56 -0.82 -4.74 3.28
CA SER A 56 -1.27 -4.17 4.55
C SER A 56 -1.41 -2.66 4.37
N MET A 57 -2.65 -2.18 4.46
CA MET A 57 -2.98 -0.76 4.34
C MET A 57 -3.19 -0.15 5.72
N THR A 58 -3.07 1.18 5.80
CA THR A 58 -3.33 1.90 7.05
C THR A 58 -4.80 1.80 7.44
N LEU A 59 -5.08 1.95 8.75
CA LEU A 59 -6.44 1.97 9.27
C LEU A 59 -7.33 2.94 8.50
N LEU A 60 -6.86 4.17 8.30
CA LEU A 60 -7.59 5.20 7.56
C LEU A 60 -7.92 4.76 6.13
N ALA A 61 -6.97 4.17 5.39
CA ALA A 61 -7.22 3.72 4.02
C ALA A 61 -8.26 2.60 3.98
N VAL A 62 -8.16 1.61 4.87
CA VAL A 62 -9.16 0.52 4.95
C VAL A 62 -10.54 1.06 5.31
N THR A 63 -10.63 1.94 6.31
CA THR A 63 -11.90 2.56 6.72
C THR A 63 -12.52 3.37 5.58
N SER A 64 -11.74 4.19 4.88
CA SER A 64 -12.24 4.97 3.73
C SER A 64 -12.70 4.08 2.57
N ILE A 65 -12.00 2.96 2.30
CA ILE A 65 -12.43 1.98 1.29
C ILE A 65 -13.76 1.33 1.68
N LEU A 66 -13.90 0.88 2.92
CA LEU A 66 -15.13 0.25 3.41
C LEU A 66 -16.31 1.23 3.36
N TYR A 67 -16.10 2.46 3.82
CA TYR A 67 -17.13 3.50 3.78
C TYR A 67 -17.55 3.82 2.33
N SER A 68 -16.58 4.03 1.44
CA SER A 68 -16.86 4.28 0.03
C SER A 68 -17.59 3.12 -0.65
N ALA A 69 -17.22 1.88 -0.34
CA ALA A 69 -17.90 0.71 -0.88
C ALA A 69 -19.32 0.53 -0.30
N TYR A 70 -19.56 0.95 0.94
CA TYR A 70 -20.89 0.98 1.55
C TYR A 70 -21.80 2.00 0.85
N GLU A 71 -21.37 3.26 0.78
CA GLU A 71 -22.14 4.38 0.20
C GLU A 71 -22.46 4.15 -1.29
N SER A 72 -21.61 3.43 -2.00
CA SER A 72 -21.75 3.14 -3.44
C SER A 72 -22.40 1.79 -3.76
N CYS A 73 -23.01 1.12 -2.77
CA CYS A 73 -23.63 -0.19 -2.96
C CYS A 73 -22.68 -1.26 -3.53
N GLY A 74 -21.38 -1.18 -3.21
CA GLY A 74 -20.38 -2.18 -3.58
C GLY A 74 -19.50 -1.82 -4.77
N ASP A 75 -19.35 -0.54 -5.12
CA ASP A 75 -18.37 -0.09 -6.11
C ASP A 75 -16.94 -0.10 -5.54
N TRP A 76 -16.41 -1.31 -5.45
CA TRP A 76 -15.05 -1.55 -4.99
C TRP A 76 -14.01 -0.96 -5.92
N GLU A 77 -14.25 -0.93 -7.23
CA GLU A 77 -13.27 -0.47 -8.20
C GLU A 77 -12.95 1.01 -7.98
N ASN A 78 -13.97 1.85 -7.84
CA ASN A 78 -13.76 3.27 -7.57
C ASN A 78 -13.24 3.53 -6.16
N ALA A 79 -13.71 2.79 -5.15
CA ALA A 79 -13.18 2.88 -3.79
C ALA A 79 -11.67 2.57 -3.76
N PHE A 80 -11.26 1.51 -4.44
CA PHE A 80 -9.87 1.10 -4.53
C PHE A 80 -9.02 2.09 -5.32
N LYS A 81 -9.48 2.57 -6.49
CA LYS A 81 -8.79 3.62 -7.27
C LYS A 81 -8.55 4.90 -6.46
N LYS A 82 -9.49 5.26 -5.58
CA LYS A 82 -9.43 6.51 -4.80
C LYS A 82 -8.49 6.41 -3.59
N TYR A 83 -8.49 5.29 -2.88
CA TYR A 83 -7.84 5.19 -1.57
C TYR A 83 -6.61 4.28 -1.52
N VAL A 84 -6.36 3.46 -2.55
CA VAL A 84 -5.10 2.71 -2.64
C VAL A 84 -4.00 3.64 -3.18
N PRO A 85 -2.82 3.71 -2.52
CA PRO A 85 -1.75 4.56 -3.01
C PRO A 85 -1.27 4.18 -4.41
N VAL A 86 -1.15 5.16 -5.29
CA VAL A 86 -0.76 4.98 -6.71
C VAL A 86 0.57 4.23 -6.86
N ARG A 87 1.52 4.43 -5.93
CA ARG A 87 2.81 3.71 -5.94
C ARG A 87 2.67 2.19 -5.85
N ASN A 88 1.59 1.69 -5.26
CA ASN A 88 1.33 0.27 -5.14
C ASN A 88 0.72 -0.34 -6.41
N THR A 89 0.12 0.49 -7.27
CA THR A 89 -0.61 0.07 -8.48
C THR A 89 0.10 0.42 -9.77
N ARG A 90 1.06 1.36 -9.76
CA ARG A 90 1.90 1.72 -10.90
C ARG A 90 3.26 1.05 -10.87
N GLY A 91 3.68 0.56 -12.04
CA GLY A 91 5.00 -0.04 -12.23
C GLY A 91 6.05 1.00 -12.60
N PRO A 92 7.35 0.63 -12.58
CA PRO A 92 8.44 1.50 -13.06
C PRO A 92 8.24 2.03 -14.48
N GLU A 93 7.60 1.23 -15.34
CA GLU A 93 7.28 1.53 -16.72
C GLU A 93 6.28 2.70 -16.88
N GLU A 94 5.36 2.85 -15.93
CA GLU A 94 4.34 3.92 -15.91
C GLU A 94 4.84 5.22 -15.26
N LYS A 95 6.06 5.24 -14.74
CA LYS A 95 6.66 6.45 -14.16
C LYS A 95 7.14 7.37 -15.27
N ASN A 96 6.86 8.67 -15.12
CA ASN A 96 7.25 9.73 -16.06
C ASN A 96 8.74 9.57 -16.47
N PRO A 97 9.04 9.37 -17.77
CA PRO A 97 10.41 9.18 -18.23
C PRO A 97 11.31 10.38 -17.97
N TYR A 98 10.75 11.58 -17.81
CA TYR A 98 11.50 12.79 -17.46
C TYR A 98 12.27 12.64 -16.14
N GLY A 99 11.63 12.12 -15.09
CA GLY A 99 12.29 11.94 -13.79
C GLY A 99 13.46 10.96 -13.87
N ARG A 100 13.30 9.87 -14.64
CA ARG A 100 14.39 8.91 -14.88
C ARG A 100 15.57 9.57 -15.60
N ARG A 101 15.31 10.36 -16.65
CA ARG A 101 16.35 11.10 -17.38
C ARG A 101 17.06 12.13 -16.51
N LEU A 102 16.31 12.90 -15.72
CA LEU A 102 16.87 13.89 -14.80
C LEU A 102 17.83 13.23 -13.79
N HIS A 103 17.41 12.14 -13.14
CA HIS A 103 18.28 11.43 -12.19
C HIS A 103 19.51 10.81 -12.86
N ALA A 104 19.38 10.30 -14.09
CA ALA A 104 20.54 9.81 -14.85
C ALA A 104 21.56 10.93 -15.10
N HIS A 105 21.10 12.12 -15.51
CA HIS A 105 21.99 13.28 -15.70
C HIS A 105 22.68 13.72 -14.41
N ILE A 106 21.97 13.71 -13.28
CA ILE A 106 22.54 14.03 -11.96
C ILE A 106 23.66 13.03 -11.62
N HIS A 107 23.39 11.72 -11.72
CA HIS A 107 24.37 10.70 -11.41
C HIS A 107 25.60 10.72 -12.35
N ASP A 108 25.40 11.00 -13.64
CA ASP A 108 26.50 11.17 -14.59
C ASP A 108 27.38 12.38 -14.25
N TYR A 109 26.78 13.46 -13.73
CA TYR A 109 27.52 14.63 -13.27
C TYR A 109 28.30 14.33 -11.98
N GLU A 110 27.65 13.74 -10.98
CA GLU A 110 28.28 13.32 -9.72
C GLU A 110 29.48 12.39 -9.97
N LYS A 111 29.31 11.40 -10.86
CA LYS A 111 30.39 10.47 -11.23
C LYS A 111 31.58 11.18 -11.85
N ARG A 112 31.34 12.15 -12.75
CA ARG A 112 32.42 12.93 -13.39
C ARG A 112 33.17 13.78 -12.36
N LEU A 113 32.45 14.47 -11.49
CA LEU A 113 33.06 15.25 -10.40
C LEU A 113 33.94 14.39 -9.48
N LEU A 114 33.45 13.22 -9.08
CA LEU A 114 34.21 12.29 -8.23
C LEU A 114 35.50 11.81 -8.90
N ILE A 115 35.46 11.53 -10.20
CA ILE A 115 36.65 11.15 -10.97
C ILE A 115 37.65 12.31 -11.01
N GLU A 116 37.20 13.52 -11.32
CA GLU A 116 38.07 14.70 -11.37
C GLU A 116 38.69 15.03 -10.00
N LEU A 117 37.92 14.92 -8.91
CA LEU A 117 38.42 15.14 -7.56
C LEU A 117 39.48 14.10 -7.17
N ASN A 118 39.25 12.82 -7.49
CA ASN A 118 40.21 11.75 -7.20
C ASN A 118 41.50 11.85 -8.03
N GLN A 119 41.48 12.49 -9.20
CA GLN A 119 42.68 12.73 -10.01
C GLN A 119 43.52 13.90 -9.52
N ARG A 120 42.97 14.77 -8.66
CA ARG A 120 43.65 15.96 -8.11
C ARG A 120 44.23 15.74 -6.71
N LEU A 121 43.97 14.59 -6.11
CA LEU A 121 44.55 14.11 -4.84
C LEU A 121 45.71 13.17 -5.13
#